data_AF-A0AAD4JRX5-F1
#
_entry.id   AF-A0AAD4JRX5-F1
#
_cell.length_a   1.000
_cell.length_b   1.000
_cell.length_c   1.000
_cell.angle_alpha   90.00
_cell.angle_beta   90.00
_cell.angle_gamma   90.00
#
_symmetry.space_group_name_H-M   'P 1'
#
loop_
_entity.id
_entity.type
_entity.pdbx_description
1 polymer ?
#
loop_
_entity_poly.entity_id
_entity_poly.type
_entity_poly.pdbx_seq_one_letter_code
_entity_poly.pdbx_strand_id
1 'polypeptide(L)'
;MQPLKRFTQCGSLTMLFGVFIILFGVSSTALTTFGKTNNQPPPTQTPIIKGRECNTHDDCSAIDRTSCVRDPNDFKYRCLCGDDSPPGNGLCRDVLKGLRHKCNSNNDCEDGMVCQFENNNRTIGVSKFISSKIKLCLCDNDNGYVEDILHDICSGANQPLLVNIFTSVFSLMTPFTFSAFMMMRKHF
;
A
#
# COMPACT_ATOMS: atom_id res chain seq x y z
N MET A 1 -27.68 -14.91 64.96
CA MET A 1 -26.43 -15.29 64.26
C MET A 1 -26.78 -15.56 62.80
N GLN A 2 -26.00 -14.97 61.88
CA GLN A 2 -26.10 -14.95 60.39
C GLN A 2 -26.17 -16.35 59.71
N PRO A 3 -26.31 -16.52 58.36
CA PRO A 3 -26.19 -15.53 57.27
C PRO A 3 -27.20 -15.58 56.08
N LEU A 4 -27.08 -14.50 55.31
CA LEU A 4 -27.49 -14.19 53.94
C LEU A 4 -27.64 -15.37 52.95
N LYS A 5 -28.69 -15.30 52.11
CA LYS A 5 -28.71 -15.94 50.79
C LYS A 5 -29.33 -15.01 49.74
N ARG A 6 -28.50 -14.15 49.13
CA ARG A 6 -28.82 -13.43 47.89
C ARG A 6 -28.00 -14.06 46.77
N PHE A 7 -28.57 -15.06 46.10
CA PHE A 7 -27.99 -15.75 44.96
C PHE A 7 -28.76 -15.35 43.70
N THR A 8 -28.42 -14.20 43.11
CA THR A 8 -28.98 -13.79 41.81
C THR A 8 -27.98 -12.90 41.08
N GLN A 9 -26.79 -13.42 40.77
CA GLN A 9 -25.88 -12.78 39.81
C GLN A 9 -24.77 -13.75 39.36
N CYS A 10 -25.12 -14.84 38.67
CA CYS A 10 -24.10 -15.77 38.11
C CYS A 10 -24.41 -16.26 36.68
N GLY A 11 -25.49 -15.82 36.04
CA GLY A 11 -25.83 -16.25 34.68
C GLY A 11 -25.24 -15.39 33.56
N SER A 12 -24.97 -14.12 33.83
CA SER A 12 -24.47 -13.17 32.80
C SER A 12 -22.95 -13.30 32.58
N LEU A 13 -22.20 -13.60 33.64
CA LEU A 13 -20.74 -13.73 33.56
C LEU A 13 -20.33 -14.99 32.78
N THR A 14 -21.03 -16.12 32.98
CA THR A 14 -20.71 -17.39 32.32
C THR A 14 -20.99 -17.37 30.81
N MET A 15 -22.02 -16.66 30.37
CA MET A 15 -22.29 -16.43 28.94
C MET A 15 -21.18 -15.60 28.28
N LEU A 16 -20.65 -14.60 28.98
CA LEU A 16 -19.56 -13.75 28.48
C LEU A 16 -18.24 -14.53 28.34
N PHE A 17 -17.90 -15.36 29.33
CA PHE A 17 -16.72 -16.23 29.25
C PHE A 17 -16.81 -17.26 28.11
N GLY A 18 -18.00 -17.80 27.81
CA GLY A 18 -18.20 -18.71 26.69
C GLY A 18 -17.89 -18.08 25.33
N VAL A 19 -18.28 -16.81 25.13
CA VAL A 19 -18.01 -16.07 23.88
C VAL A 19 -16.51 -15.77 23.73
N PHE A 20 -15.81 -15.43 24.82
CA PHE A 20 -14.36 -15.24 24.81
C PHE A 20 -13.59 -16.53 24.48
N ILE A 21 -14.02 -17.70 24.97
CA ILE A 21 -13.36 -18.98 24.65
C ILE A 21 -13.50 -19.32 23.16
N ILE A 22 -14.63 -19.00 22.51
CA ILE A 22 -14.79 -19.24 21.06
C ILE A 22 -13.95 -18.25 20.23
N LEU A 23 -13.82 -17.00 20.65
CA LEU A 23 -13.03 -15.98 19.92
C LEU A 23 -11.51 -16.17 20.06
N PHE A 24 -11.03 -16.63 21.22
CA PHE A 24 -9.59 -16.82 21.46
C PHE A 24 -9.12 -18.29 21.36
N GLY A 25 -10.04 -19.25 21.36
CA GLY A 25 -9.76 -20.69 21.29
C GLY A 25 -9.25 -21.18 19.94
N VAL A 26 -9.22 -20.32 18.91
CA VAL A 26 -8.65 -20.64 17.59
C VAL A 26 -7.15 -20.29 17.50
N SER A 27 -6.57 -19.61 18.50
CA SER A 27 -5.18 -19.12 18.44
C SER A 27 -4.16 -19.96 19.19
N SER A 28 -4.45 -21.19 19.61
CA SER A 28 -3.47 -22.02 20.33
C SER A 28 -3.58 -23.51 20.02
N THR A 29 -3.26 -23.88 18.78
CA THR A 29 -2.83 -25.25 18.48
C THR A 29 -1.32 -25.37 18.57
N ALA A 30 -0.89 -26.09 19.61
CA ALA A 30 0.33 -26.90 19.74
C ALA A 30 1.68 -26.22 20.04
N LEU A 31 1.98 -26.13 21.35
CA LEU A 31 3.34 -26.19 21.88
C LEU A 31 3.50 -27.54 22.62
N THR A 32 3.88 -28.60 21.92
CA THR A 32 4.17 -29.91 22.54
C THR A 32 5.51 -30.49 22.05
N THR A 33 6.50 -30.35 22.93
CA THR A 33 7.54 -31.30 23.39
C THR A 33 8.57 -31.97 22.44
N PHE A 34 9.84 -31.80 22.83
CA PHE A 34 10.99 -32.71 22.82
C PHE A 34 11.17 -33.78 21.72
N GLY A 35 12.28 -33.64 20.98
CA GLY A 35 13.22 -34.75 20.73
C GLY A 35 13.02 -35.57 19.45
N LYS A 36 13.53 -35.06 18.32
CA LYS A 36 14.10 -35.91 17.26
C LYS A 36 15.02 -35.07 16.38
N THR A 37 16.33 -35.36 16.39
CA THR A 37 17.19 -34.98 15.29
C THR A 37 16.70 -35.76 14.08
N ASN A 38 16.16 -35.07 13.09
CA ASN A 38 15.83 -35.68 11.81
C ASN A 38 16.42 -34.76 10.74
N ASN A 39 17.40 -35.30 10.01
CA ASN A 39 17.94 -34.71 8.77
C ASN A 39 16.85 -34.74 7.71
N GLN A 40 15.78 -33.98 7.90
CA GLN A 40 14.69 -33.85 6.96
C GLN A 40 14.88 -32.52 6.23
N PRO A 41 15.00 -32.52 4.88
CA PRO A 41 15.09 -31.28 4.12
C PRO A 41 13.90 -30.37 4.47
N PRO A 42 14.12 -29.03 4.49
CA PRO A 42 13.15 -28.09 4.99
C PRO A 42 11.78 -28.30 4.32
N PRO A 43 10.68 -28.14 5.09
CA PRO A 43 9.34 -28.47 4.61
C PRO A 43 9.07 -27.72 3.33
N THR A 44 8.69 -28.47 2.29
CA THR A 44 8.19 -27.94 1.02
C THR A 44 7.01 -27.04 1.35
N GLN A 45 7.27 -25.74 1.43
CA GLN A 45 6.24 -24.72 1.44
C GLN A 45 5.41 -24.99 0.19
N THR A 46 4.12 -25.28 0.36
CA THR A 46 3.18 -25.08 -0.73
C THR A 46 3.46 -23.67 -1.27
N PRO A 47 3.72 -23.50 -2.57
CA PRO A 47 4.11 -22.21 -3.08
C PRO A 47 2.89 -21.32 -2.93
N ILE A 48 2.85 -20.54 -1.86
CA ILE A 48 2.15 -19.27 -1.88
C ILE A 48 2.78 -18.58 -3.07
N ILE A 49 2.01 -18.44 -4.15
CA ILE A 49 2.44 -17.85 -5.42
C ILE A 49 2.65 -16.36 -5.12
N LYS A 50 3.74 -16.05 -4.43
CA LYS A 50 4.19 -14.72 -4.06
C LYS A 50 5.55 -14.56 -4.71
N GLY A 51 5.77 -13.40 -5.32
CA GLY A 51 7.06 -13.07 -5.92
C GLY A 51 8.19 -13.21 -4.90
N ARG A 52 9.39 -13.55 -5.39
CA ARG A 52 10.62 -13.61 -4.58
C ARG A 52 10.84 -12.24 -3.93
N GLU A 53 11.15 -12.18 -2.64
CA GLU A 53 11.50 -10.93 -1.96
C GLU A 53 12.82 -10.35 -2.51
N CYS A 54 12.89 -9.02 -2.63
CA CYS A 54 14.04 -8.32 -3.23
C CYS A 54 14.35 -7.02 -2.50
N ASN A 55 15.59 -6.56 -2.62
CA ASN A 55 16.06 -5.27 -2.11
C ASN A 55 16.55 -4.33 -3.22
N THR A 56 16.88 -4.86 -4.39
CA THR A 56 17.30 -4.11 -5.58
C THR A 56 16.67 -4.70 -6.83
N HIS A 57 16.57 -3.93 -7.91
CA HIS A 57 16.10 -4.46 -9.20
C HIS A 57 17.03 -5.55 -9.77
N ASP A 58 18.29 -5.60 -9.35
CA ASP A 58 19.25 -6.60 -9.82
C ASP A 58 18.99 -7.99 -9.19
N ASP A 59 18.36 -8.05 -8.01
CA ASP A 59 17.94 -9.30 -7.38
C ASP A 59 16.90 -10.08 -8.23
N CYS A 60 16.16 -9.35 -9.06
CA CYS A 60 15.14 -9.86 -9.96
C CYS A 60 15.68 -10.23 -11.35
N SER A 61 16.98 -10.08 -11.61
CA SER A 61 17.60 -10.39 -12.90
C SER A 61 17.49 -11.86 -13.32
N ALA A 62 17.22 -12.77 -12.38
CA ALA A 62 17.03 -14.19 -12.66
C ALA A 62 15.72 -14.51 -13.40
N ILE A 63 14.74 -13.60 -13.37
CA ILE A 63 13.46 -13.77 -14.04
C ILE A 63 13.25 -12.59 -14.98
N ASP A 64 13.24 -12.89 -16.28
CA ASP A 64 13.05 -11.86 -17.29
C ASP A 64 11.73 -11.11 -17.09
N ARG A 65 11.79 -9.80 -17.36
CA ARG A 65 10.64 -8.88 -17.28
C ARG A 65 10.06 -8.69 -15.88
N THR A 66 10.74 -9.16 -14.83
CA THR A 66 10.39 -8.79 -13.45
C THR A 66 11.14 -7.54 -12.98
N SER A 67 10.52 -6.81 -12.05
CA SER A 67 11.14 -5.68 -11.36
C SER A 67 10.95 -5.82 -9.87
N CYS A 68 11.88 -5.29 -9.09
CA CYS A 68 11.73 -5.18 -7.65
C CYS A 68 10.80 -4.01 -7.32
N VAL A 69 9.54 -4.32 -7.06
CA VAL A 69 8.49 -3.33 -6.75
C VAL A 69 7.77 -3.72 -5.47
N ARG A 70 7.00 -2.78 -4.93
CA ARG A 70 6.23 -3.01 -3.72
C ARG A 70 4.97 -3.81 -4.07
N ASP A 71 4.76 -4.93 -3.39
CA ASP A 71 3.54 -5.72 -3.53
C ASP A 71 2.35 -4.98 -2.90
N PRO A 72 1.22 -4.83 -3.60
CA PRO A 72 0.05 -4.10 -3.09
C PRO A 72 -0.67 -4.82 -1.94
N ASN A 73 -0.43 -6.13 -1.74
CA ASN A 73 -1.10 -6.93 -0.71
C ASN A 73 -0.37 -6.88 0.63
N ASP A 74 0.96 -6.93 0.63
CA ASP A 74 1.77 -6.99 1.85
C ASP A 74 2.80 -5.85 2.00
N PHE A 75 2.81 -4.87 1.09
CA PHE A 75 3.70 -3.71 1.08
C PHE A 75 5.20 -4.04 1.14
N LYS A 76 5.55 -5.29 0.85
CA LYS A 76 6.93 -5.80 0.79
C LYS A 76 7.45 -5.72 -0.63
N TYR A 77 8.77 -5.56 -0.77
CA TYR A 77 9.41 -5.55 -2.07
C TYR A 77 9.59 -6.96 -2.59
N ARG A 78 9.03 -7.23 -3.77
CA ARG A 78 9.04 -8.53 -4.45
C ARG A 78 9.35 -8.35 -5.93
N CYS A 79 9.93 -9.39 -6.53
CA CYS A 79 10.09 -9.50 -7.97
C CYS A 79 8.73 -9.82 -8.59
N LEU A 80 8.08 -8.80 -9.15
CA LEU A 80 6.77 -8.90 -9.78
C LEU A 80 6.87 -8.58 -11.27
N CYS A 81 5.91 -9.08 -12.03
CA CYS A 81 5.71 -8.77 -13.45
C CYS A 81 5.15 -7.35 -13.62
N GLY A 82 5.10 -6.84 -14.85
CA GLY A 82 4.67 -5.45 -15.13
C GLY A 82 3.28 -5.08 -14.63
N ASP A 83 2.41 -6.06 -14.38
CA ASP A 83 1.06 -5.95 -13.83
C ASP A 83 0.98 -6.18 -12.31
N ASP A 84 2.12 -6.11 -11.60
CA ASP A 84 2.28 -6.41 -10.17
C ASP A 84 1.88 -7.83 -9.76
N SER A 85 1.74 -8.73 -10.74
CA SER A 85 1.47 -10.14 -10.51
C SER A 85 2.77 -10.92 -10.28
N PRO A 86 2.73 -12.00 -9.48
CA PRO A 86 3.87 -12.89 -9.32
C PRO A 86 4.15 -13.67 -10.63
N PRO A 87 5.41 -13.95 -10.98
CA PRO A 87 5.75 -14.68 -12.19
C PRO A 87 5.20 -16.11 -12.17
N GLY A 88 4.40 -16.46 -13.18
CA GLY A 88 3.85 -17.81 -13.36
C GLY A 88 4.91 -18.75 -13.93
N ASN A 89 5.27 -19.80 -13.20
CA ASN A 89 6.33 -20.74 -13.58
C ASN A 89 7.69 -20.08 -13.91
N GLY A 90 7.98 -18.94 -13.27
CA GLY A 90 9.20 -18.18 -13.54
C GLY A 90 9.18 -17.41 -14.86
N LEU A 91 8.00 -17.13 -15.42
CA LEU A 91 7.83 -16.26 -16.58
C LEU A 91 6.77 -15.20 -16.33
N CYS A 92 6.98 -14.03 -16.93
CA CYS A 92 5.99 -12.95 -17.00
C CYS A 92 5.38 -12.87 -18.40
N ARG A 93 4.10 -12.52 -18.45
CA ARG A 93 3.42 -12.18 -19.71
C ARG A 93 3.97 -10.87 -20.27
N ASP A 94 3.79 -10.66 -21.57
CA ASP A 94 4.01 -9.35 -22.17
C ASP A 94 2.83 -8.46 -21.81
N VAL A 95 3.04 -7.59 -20.83
CA VAL A 95 2.05 -6.63 -20.34
C VAL A 95 2.75 -5.28 -20.23
N LEU A 96 1.96 -4.22 -20.36
CA LEU A 96 2.44 -2.88 -20.02
C LEU A 96 2.87 -2.86 -18.54
N LYS A 97 3.85 -2.03 -18.26
CA LYS A 97 4.52 -1.96 -16.97
C LYS A 97 3.93 -0.81 -16.16
N GLY A 98 3.53 -1.12 -14.94
CA GLY A 98 3.07 -0.15 -13.97
C GLY A 98 4.20 0.69 -13.36
N LEU A 99 3.85 1.45 -12.32
CA LEU A 99 4.76 2.36 -11.64
C LEU A 99 6.00 1.63 -11.07
N ARG A 100 7.17 2.28 -11.15
CA ARG A 100 8.45 1.77 -10.64
C ARG A 100 8.98 0.48 -11.28
N HIS A 101 8.35 -0.03 -12.34
CA HIS A 101 8.89 -1.15 -13.11
C HIS A 101 10.02 -0.71 -14.04
N LYS A 102 11.00 -1.58 -14.26
CA LYS A 102 12.12 -1.36 -15.19
C LYS A 102 11.62 -1.34 -16.63
N CYS A 103 11.93 -0.26 -17.34
CA CYS A 103 11.51 -0.01 -18.72
C CYS A 103 12.71 0.32 -19.61
N ASN A 104 12.55 0.15 -20.92
CA ASN A 104 13.53 0.57 -21.92
C ASN A 104 13.04 1.78 -22.73
N SER A 105 11.74 1.77 -23.06
CA SER A 105 11.05 2.82 -23.81
C SER A 105 9.75 3.24 -23.12
N ASN A 106 9.22 4.41 -23.49
CA ASN A 106 7.93 4.91 -22.99
C ASN A 106 6.77 3.97 -23.34
N ASN A 107 6.85 3.26 -24.47
CA ASN A 107 5.83 2.30 -24.90
C ASN A 107 5.73 1.05 -24.01
N ASP A 108 6.72 0.84 -23.13
CA ASP A 108 6.68 -0.28 -22.20
C ASP A 108 5.81 0.04 -20.98
N CYS A 109 5.54 1.33 -20.71
CA CYS A 109 4.82 1.80 -19.54
C CYS A 109 3.32 1.96 -19.82
N GLU A 110 2.50 1.85 -18.77
CA GLU A 110 1.08 2.17 -18.84
C GLU A 110 0.81 3.67 -19.10
N ASP A 111 -0.44 3.98 -19.46
CA ASP A 111 -0.89 5.34 -19.75
C ASP A 111 -0.64 6.30 -18.57
N GLY A 112 -0.19 7.51 -18.87
CA GLY A 112 0.15 8.52 -17.85
C GLY A 112 1.51 8.33 -17.20
N MET A 113 2.34 7.42 -17.73
CA MET A 113 3.71 7.18 -17.28
C MET A 113 4.74 7.42 -18.40
N VAL A 114 5.96 7.73 -18.00
CA VAL A 114 7.11 7.97 -18.88
C VAL A 114 8.30 7.16 -18.40
N CYS A 115 9.07 6.59 -19.34
CA CYS A 115 10.24 5.77 -19.02
C CYS A 115 11.48 6.65 -18.83
N GLN A 116 11.84 6.91 -17.58
CA GLN A 116 12.92 7.84 -17.25
C GLN A 116 13.71 7.40 -16.03
N PHE A 117 14.89 7.99 -15.85
CA PHE A 117 15.68 7.75 -14.64
C PHE A 117 15.01 8.43 -13.44
N GLU A 118 14.99 7.75 -12.31
CA GLU A 118 14.58 8.36 -11.06
C GLU A 118 15.58 9.45 -10.67
N ASN A 119 15.16 10.71 -10.79
CA ASN A 119 15.99 11.85 -10.41
C ASN A 119 15.92 12.06 -8.90
N ASN A 120 17.09 12.03 -8.26
CA ASN A 120 17.30 12.19 -6.81
C ASN A 120 16.73 13.53 -6.26
N ASN A 121 16.40 14.48 -7.13
CA ASN A 121 15.87 15.79 -6.74
C ASN A 121 14.35 15.83 -6.50
N ARG A 122 13.61 14.74 -6.72
CA ARG A 122 12.19 14.65 -6.38
C ARG A 122 12.02 14.02 -4.99
N THR A 123 12.03 14.86 -3.96
CA THR A 123 11.71 14.51 -2.57
C THR A 123 10.22 14.19 -2.38
N ILE A 124 9.75 13.02 -2.80
CA ILE A 124 8.43 12.51 -2.36
C ILE A 124 8.50 11.01 -2.05
N GLY A 125 8.72 10.71 -0.76
CA GLY A 125 8.01 9.66 -0.02
C GLY A 125 8.37 8.18 -0.18
N VAL A 126 8.87 7.70 -1.32
CA VAL A 126 9.02 6.23 -1.56
C VAL A 126 10.37 5.87 -2.17
N SER A 127 11.41 6.56 -1.73
CA SER A 127 12.75 6.49 -2.29
C SER A 127 13.62 5.37 -1.69
N LYS A 128 13.12 4.13 -1.64
CA LYS A 128 13.99 2.99 -1.26
C LYS A 128 14.90 2.55 -2.42
N PHE A 129 14.52 2.87 -3.66
CA PHE A 129 15.20 2.43 -4.88
C PHE A 129 15.65 3.62 -5.74
N ILE A 130 16.28 4.64 -5.15
CA ILE A 130 17.00 5.65 -5.94
C ILE A 130 18.20 4.96 -6.58
N SER A 131 17.97 4.35 -7.75
CA SER A 131 19.03 3.77 -8.56
C SER A 131 19.16 4.62 -9.82
N SER A 132 20.11 5.55 -9.80
CA SER A 132 20.42 6.49 -10.88
C SER A 132 20.93 5.82 -12.17
N LYS A 133 20.97 4.49 -12.22
CA LYS A 133 21.42 3.70 -13.37
C LYS A 133 20.29 2.99 -14.12
N ILE A 134 19.07 3.02 -13.61
CA ILE A 134 17.95 2.24 -14.16
C ILE A 134 16.82 3.20 -14.55
N LYS A 135 16.28 3.01 -15.76
CA LYS A 135 15.05 3.68 -16.18
C LYS A 135 13.84 2.93 -15.64
N LEU A 136 12.92 3.69 -15.08
CA LEU A 136 11.69 3.19 -14.48
C LEU A 136 10.49 3.90 -15.12
N CYS A 137 9.35 3.22 -15.13
CA CYS A 137 8.08 3.86 -15.43
C CYS A 137 7.72 4.77 -14.25
N LEU A 138 7.73 6.08 -14.48
CA LEU A 138 7.39 7.11 -13.51
C LEU A 138 6.20 7.92 -14.01
N CYS A 139 5.41 8.51 -13.11
CA CYS A 139 4.29 9.35 -13.54
C CYS A 139 4.76 10.54 -14.38
N ASP A 140 4.01 10.82 -15.43
CA ASP A 140 4.27 11.94 -16.32
C ASP A 140 3.82 13.26 -15.69
N ASN A 141 4.75 13.88 -14.98
CA ASN A 141 4.51 15.16 -14.32
C ASN A 141 4.26 16.31 -15.31
N ASP A 142 4.84 16.24 -16.52
CA ASP A 142 4.68 17.29 -17.54
C ASP A 142 3.25 17.31 -18.08
N ASN A 143 2.59 16.15 -18.11
CA ASN A 143 1.18 16.01 -18.43
C ASN A 143 0.25 16.09 -17.18
N GLY A 144 0.79 16.43 -16.01
CA GLY A 144 0.02 16.64 -14.78
C GLY A 144 -0.33 15.37 -14.00
N TYR A 145 0.31 14.23 -14.29
CA TYR A 145 0.19 13.02 -13.49
C TYR A 145 1.10 13.08 -12.27
N VAL A 146 0.59 12.66 -11.11
CA VAL A 146 1.32 12.67 -9.84
C VAL A 146 1.23 11.31 -9.17
N GLU A 147 2.30 10.87 -8.53
CA GLU A 147 2.33 9.59 -7.80
C GLU A 147 1.44 9.68 -6.55
N ASP A 148 0.48 8.76 -6.40
CA ASP A 148 -0.26 8.55 -5.16
C ASP A 148 0.52 7.58 -4.26
N ILE A 149 1.11 8.12 -3.20
CA ILE A 149 1.96 7.41 -2.23
C ILE A 149 1.21 6.24 -1.57
N LEU A 150 -0.12 6.33 -1.44
CA LEU A 150 -0.89 5.32 -0.71
C LEU A 150 -1.12 4.04 -1.53
N HIS A 151 -1.27 4.19 -2.84
CA HIS A 151 -1.66 3.10 -3.73
C HIS A 151 -0.58 2.71 -4.74
N ASP A 152 0.57 3.41 -4.76
CA ASP A 152 1.65 3.22 -5.75
C ASP A 152 1.13 3.31 -7.21
N ILE A 153 0.14 4.18 -7.44
CA ILE A 153 -0.44 4.46 -8.76
C ILE A 153 -0.20 5.90 -9.19
N CYS A 154 -0.29 6.18 -10.50
CA CYS A 154 -0.36 7.55 -10.98
C CYS A 154 -1.79 8.08 -10.85
N SER A 155 -1.97 9.13 -10.04
CA SER A 155 -3.20 9.92 -10.08
C SER A 155 -3.34 10.55 -11.45
N GLY A 156 -4.48 10.27 -12.10
CA GLY A 156 -4.82 10.88 -13.38
C GLY A 156 -4.83 12.41 -13.29
N ALA A 157 -4.46 13.07 -14.40
CA ALA A 157 -4.38 14.51 -14.53
C ALA A 157 -5.75 15.20 -14.38
N ASN A 158 -6.28 15.33 -13.16
CA ASN A 158 -7.57 15.98 -12.85
C ASN A 158 -7.52 16.88 -11.60
N GLN A 159 -6.36 17.39 -11.20
CA GLN A 159 -6.25 18.29 -10.05
C GLN A 159 -6.32 19.81 -10.29
N PRO A 160 -6.18 20.40 -11.50
CA PRO A 160 -6.29 21.86 -11.63
C PRO A 160 -7.73 22.38 -11.53
N LEU A 161 -8.75 21.53 -11.72
CA LEU A 161 -10.15 21.97 -11.71
C LEU A 161 -10.65 22.33 -10.30
N LEU A 162 -10.27 21.54 -9.28
CA LEU A 162 -10.70 21.78 -7.90
C LEU A 162 -10.06 23.04 -7.32
N VAL A 163 -8.79 23.32 -7.65
CA VAL A 163 -8.12 24.55 -7.19
C VAL A 163 -8.80 25.80 -7.74
N ASN A 164 -9.24 25.78 -9.01
CA ASN A 164 -9.98 26.89 -9.62
C ASN A 164 -11.40 27.08 -9.05
N ILE A 165 -12.09 26.00 -8.69
CA ILE A 165 -13.41 26.09 -8.06
C ILE A 165 -13.27 26.67 -6.64
N PHE A 166 -12.32 26.19 -5.85
CA PHE A 166 -12.12 26.71 -4.50
C PHE A 166 -11.69 28.18 -4.50
N THR A 167 -10.75 28.59 -5.37
CA THR A 167 -10.35 30.02 -5.44
C THR A 167 -11.50 30.92 -5.89
N SER A 168 -12.32 30.49 -6.85
CA SER A 168 -13.51 31.24 -7.30
C SER A 168 -14.56 31.41 -6.18
N VAL A 169 -14.86 30.33 -5.44
CA VAL A 169 -15.83 30.37 -4.33
C VAL A 169 -15.31 31.22 -3.16
N PHE A 170 -14.04 31.11 -2.81
CA PHE A 170 -13.44 31.93 -1.73
C PHE A 170 -13.38 33.43 -2.10
N SER A 171 -13.13 33.78 -3.35
CA SER A 171 -13.17 35.18 -3.82
C SER A 171 -14.58 35.78 -3.83
N LEU A 172 -15.62 34.95 -4.01
CA LEU A 172 -17.01 35.41 -3.93
C LEU A 172 -17.51 35.54 -2.48
N MET A 173 -17.05 34.69 -1.56
CA MET A 173 -17.50 34.69 -0.16
C MET A 173 -16.75 35.67 0.76
N THR A 174 -15.54 36.09 0.39
CA THR A 174 -14.74 37.08 1.14
C THR A 174 -15.40 38.45 1.26
N PRO A 175 -16.03 39.06 0.23
CA PRO A 175 -16.71 40.34 0.42
C PRO A 175 -17.93 40.22 1.35
N PHE A 176 -18.72 39.13 1.25
CA PHE A 176 -19.91 38.95 2.11
C PHE A 176 -19.57 38.77 3.58
N THR A 177 -18.52 38.01 3.89
CA THR A 177 -18.07 37.81 5.28
C THR A 177 -17.45 39.08 5.87
N PHE A 178 -16.69 39.85 5.07
CA PHE A 178 -16.13 41.14 5.50
C PHE A 178 -17.22 42.20 5.72
N SER A 179 -18.22 42.26 4.85
CA SER A 179 -19.39 43.14 5.02
C SER A 179 -20.22 42.78 6.26
N ALA A 180 -20.47 41.50 6.51
CA ALA A 180 -21.18 41.04 7.71
C ALA A 180 -20.40 41.35 8.99
N PHE A 181 -19.07 41.19 8.98
CA PHE A 181 -18.21 41.50 10.13
C PHE A 181 -18.15 43.01 10.43
N MET A 182 -18.08 43.85 9.39
CA MET A 182 -18.16 45.31 9.53
C MET A 182 -19.53 45.78 10.04
N MET A 183 -20.61 45.09 9.67
CA MET A 183 -21.97 45.42 10.11
C MET A 183 -22.20 45.07 11.58
N MET A 184 -21.63 43.96 12.08
CA MET A 184 -21.67 43.64 13.51
C MET A 184 -20.80 44.57 14.37
N ARG A 185 -19.69 45.10 13.84
CA ARG A 185 -18.85 46.09 14.53
C ARG A 185 -19.49 47.48 14.67
N LYS A 186 -20.49 47.81 13.85
CA LYS A 186 -21.23 49.09 13.96
C LYS A 186 -22.34 49.07 15.02
N HIS A 187 -22.66 47.92 15.59
CA HIS A 187 -23.73 47.74 16.58
C HIS A 187 -23.22 47.57 18.01
N PHE A 188 -21.93 47.82 18.26
CA PHE A 188 -21.31 47.88 19.60
C PHE A 188 -20.74 49.28 19.85
#